data_AF-W0EC07-F1
#
_entry.id   AF-W0EC07-F1
#
_cell.length_a   1.000
_cell.length_b   1.000
_cell.length_c   1.000
_cell.angle_alpha   90.00
_cell.angle_beta   90.00
_cell.angle_gamma   90.00
#
_symmetry.space_group_name_H-M   'P 1'
#
loop_
_entity.id
_entity.type
_entity.pdbx_description
1 polymer ?
#
loop_
_entity_poly.entity_id
_entity_poly.type
_entity_poly.pdbx_seq_one_letter_code
_entity_poly.pdbx_strand_id
1 'polypeptide(L)'
;MKIFTLKKALASFMIAGMVSAMVPLNAFADNGVTTARLFGTDRVGTAVSVSSTGWTTTDTAILAPSADANLVDALAAAPLAGKISPILLTEKDTLNATTKAELQRLGVTKVFVVGAINQTVVDQLKMSGITAIALKGEDRTATAAVIASKLVNPAGSFVVGYGALADALSVASYAAANNYSILVANPDGSLPASEAAYLGASVNVIGGPTLVADIAGSTRYYGADRFATNKAVLNAFGYNYDKVYVANGTDAHLVDSLVASSLAAKSGAPIVLCDAVDSAAAPDVYAKLASNAIVTALGGNTVVSENVLARVAYNAVPADNSLGNSRLNPAPLNTTKTVIVKDYFDDYTAQIAVKQIIRGADAWAMIKEANMFNDAPKDGYEYILAKINFNLVDIANDKALSVSGFNFNLISSDGLEYDYASVVDPDPALDANLYKGATSEGWVAFQVRVGDTSPTLAYGRSYDGTGGVWFKAYNY
;
A
#
# COMPACT_ATOMS: atom_id res chain seq x y z
N MET A 1 -35.67 -44.45 -33.00
CA MET A 1 -34.67 -45.00 -32.06
C MET A 1 -33.49 -44.02 -32.01
N LYS A 2 -33.10 -43.63 -30.78
CA LYS A 2 -32.02 -42.70 -30.38
C LYS A 2 -32.34 -41.20 -30.29
N ILE A 3 -32.71 -40.84 -29.06
CA ILE A 3 -32.52 -39.58 -28.34
C ILE A 3 -31.04 -39.19 -28.34
N PHE A 4 -30.71 -37.90 -28.52
CA PHE A 4 -29.62 -37.23 -27.80
C PHE A 4 -29.90 -35.73 -27.64
N THR A 5 -30.13 -35.35 -26.39
CA THR A 5 -30.05 -34.01 -25.81
C THR A 5 -28.60 -33.50 -25.84
N LEU A 6 -28.38 -32.18 -25.92
CA LEU A 6 -27.32 -31.42 -25.20
C LEU A 6 -27.53 -29.91 -25.44
N LYS A 7 -27.98 -29.15 -24.43
CA LYS A 7 -27.23 -28.40 -23.40
C LYS A 7 -26.84 -26.98 -23.82
N LYS A 8 -27.46 -26.02 -23.12
CA LYS A 8 -27.05 -24.62 -23.00
C LYS A 8 -25.60 -24.57 -22.51
N ALA A 9 -24.70 -23.96 -23.30
CA ALA A 9 -23.37 -23.61 -22.83
C ALA A 9 -23.44 -22.29 -22.07
N LEU A 10 -23.20 -22.35 -20.75
CA LEU A 10 -22.86 -21.17 -19.97
C LEU A 10 -21.51 -20.63 -20.45
N ALA A 11 -21.45 -19.34 -20.76
CA ALA A 11 -20.21 -18.61 -20.91
C ALA A 11 -19.58 -18.42 -19.51
N SER A 12 -18.61 -19.26 -19.18
CA SER A 12 -17.71 -19.03 -18.05
C SER A 12 -16.66 -18.00 -18.47
N PHE A 13 -16.71 -16.80 -17.90
CA PHE A 13 -15.58 -15.88 -17.92
C PHE A 13 -14.46 -16.47 -17.04
N MET A 14 -13.49 -17.13 -17.66
CA MET A 14 -12.18 -17.36 -17.04
C MET A 14 -11.36 -16.08 -17.20
N ILE A 15 -11.13 -15.36 -16.10
CA ILE A 15 -10.01 -14.42 -16.01
C ILE A 15 -8.77 -15.29 -15.82
N ALA A 16 -8.13 -15.65 -16.94
CA ALA A 16 -6.82 -16.28 -16.93
C ALA A 16 -5.77 -15.21 -16.59
N GLY A 17 -4.96 -15.49 -15.56
CA GLY A 17 -3.88 -14.63 -15.12
C GLY A 17 -2.84 -14.38 -16.22
N MET A 18 -2.52 -13.10 -16.42
CA MET A 18 -1.27 -12.72 -17.10
C MET A 18 -0.13 -12.86 -16.09
N VAL A 19 0.57 -13.99 -16.15
CA VAL A 19 1.93 -14.10 -15.63
C VAL A 19 2.85 -13.59 -16.73
N SER A 20 3.31 -12.35 -16.63
CA SER A 20 4.39 -11.84 -17.48
C SER A 20 5.72 -12.37 -16.96
N ALA A 21 6.43 -13.14 -17.78
CA ALA A 21 7.77 -13.63 -17.50
C ALA A 21 8.75 -12.44 -17.39
N MET A 22 9.43 -12.32 -16.25
CA MET A 22 10.53 -11.37 -16.05
C MET A 22 11.84 -11.97 -16.59
N VAL A 23 12.61 -11.17 -17.31
CA VAL A 23 14.01 -11.44 -17.65
C VAL A 23 14.86 -11.12 -16.40
N PRO A 24 15.84 -11.96 -16.01
CA PRO A 24 16.57 -11.75 -14.76
C PRO A 24 17.56 -10.60 -14.91
N LEU A 25 17.49 -9.63 -13.99
CA LEU A 25 18.49 -8.58 -13.84
C LEU A 25 19.24 -8.79 -12.52
N ASN A 26 20.50 -9.22 -12.64
CA ASN A 26 21.57 -9.31 -11.65
C ASN A 26 21.29 -10.12 -10.37
N ALA A 27 22.02 -11.24 -10.26
CA ALA A 27 22.10 -12.13 -9.12
C ALA A 27 22.67 -11.43 -7.87
N PHE A 28 21.79 -10.80 -7.10
CA PHE A 28 21.86 -10.95 -5.65
C PHE A 28 21.57 -12.42 -5.30
N ALA A 29 22.04 -12.92 -4.16
CA ALA A 29 21.71 -14.28 -3.73
C ALA A 29 20.18 -14.47 -3.79
N ASP A 30 19.72 -15.19 -4.81
CA ASP A 30 18.30 -15.39 -5.07
C ASP A 30 17.80 -16.39 -4.04
N ASN A 31 17.36 -15.86 -2.89
CA ASN A 31 16.73 -16.66 -1.84
C ASN A 31 15.33 -17.14 -2.28
N GLY A 32 14.92 -16.91 -3.54
CA GLY A 32 13.64 -17.28 -4.13
C GLY A 32 12.47 -16.43 -3.65
N VAL A 33 12.73 -15.41 -2.81
CA VAL A 33 11.69 -14.55 -2.25
C VAL A 33 11.01 -13.78 -3.38
N THR A 34 9.68 -13.80 -3.40
CA THR A 34 8.87 -13.08 -4.39
C THR A 34 7.92 -12.10 -3.73
N THR A 35 7.51 -11.08 -4.49
CA THR A 35 6.50 -10.12 -4.06
C THR A 35 5.17 -10.34 -4.76
N ALA A 36 4.07 -10.04 -4.06
CA ALA A 36 2.71 -10.08 -4.57
C ALA A 36 1.92 -8.87 -4.05
N ARG A 37 0.73 -8.64 -4.63
CA ARG A 37 -0.17 -7.58 -4.17
C ARG A 37 -1.63 -8.03 -4.26
N LEU A 38 -2.39 -7.79 -3.21
CA LEU A 38 -3.84 -8.00 -3.17
C LEU A 38 -4.52 -6.64 -3.00
N PHE A 39 -5.27 -6.23 -4.01
CA PHE A 39 -5.93 -4.93 -4.04
C PHE A 39 -7.18 -4.97 -4.91
N GLY A 40 -8.08 -4.03 -4.65
CA GLY A 40 -9.19 -3.69 -5.55
C GLY A 40 -9.24 -2.19 -5.82
N THR A 41 -10.30 -1.75 -6.50
CA THR A 41 -10.56 -0.32 -6.78
C THR A 41 -10.78 0.51 -5.51
N ASP A 42 -11.21 -0.15 -4.44
CA ASP A 42 -11.43 0.42 -3.11
C ASP A 42 -11.19 -0.67 -2.05
N ARG A 43 -11.40 -0.31 -0.78
CA ARG A 43 -11.27 -1.22 0.38
C ARG A 43 -12.20 -2.45 0.30
N VAL A 44 -13.41 -2.31 -0.25
CA VAL A 44 -14.34 -3.43 -0.43
C VAL A 44 -13.78 -4.39 -1.48
N GLY A 45 -13.25 -3.85 -2.58
CA GLY A 45 -12.55 -4.62 -3.60
C GLY A 45 -11.30 -5.32 -3.05
N THR A 46 -10.51 -4.67 -2.20
CA THR A 46 -9.35 -5.30 -1.52
C THR A 46 -9.80 -6.47 -0.65
N ALA A 47 -10.88 -6.32 0.13
CA ALA A 47 -11.43 -7.41 0.94
C ALA A 47 -11.86 -8.62 0.08
N VAL A 48 -12.45 -8.38 -1.09
CA VAL A 48 -12.80 -9.45 -2.05
C VAL A 48 -11.55 -10.08 -2.69
N SER A 49 -10.51 -9.31 -2.98
CA SER A 49 -9.21 -9.82 -3.47
C SER A 49 -8.55 -10.76 -2.45
N VAL A 50 -8.55 -10.36 -1.17
CA VAL A 50 -8.11 -11.18 -0.04
C VAL A 50 -8.94 -12.46 0.10
N SER A 51 -10.28 -12.33 0.03
CA SER A 51 -11.21 -13.44 0.12
C SER A 51 -11.03 -14.47 -1.00
N SER A 52 -10.96 -14.01 -2.26
CA SER A 52 -10.77 -14.89 -3.42
C SER A 52 -9.41 -15.61 -3.42
N THR A 53 -8.39 -15.01 -2.81
CA THR A 53 -7.08 -15.65 -2.61
C THR A 53 -7.13 -16.73 -1.54
N GLY A 54 -7.87 -16.51 -0.45
CA GLY A 54 -7.90 -17.42 0.70
C GLY A 54 -8.91 -18.55 0.63
N TRP A 55 -10.01 -18.36 -0.12
CA TRP A 55 -11.17 -19.26 -0.07
C TRP A 55 -11.81 -19.46 -1.44
N THR A 56 -11.87 -20.73 -1.87
CA THR A 56 -12.73 -21.12 -2.99
C THR A 56 -14.19 -21.19 -2.55
N THR A 57 -14.45 -21.78 -1.38
CA THR A 57 -15.77 -21.90 -0.73
C THR A 57 -15.64 -21.77 0.78
N THR A 58 -16.71 -21.35 1.46
CA THR A 58 -16.84 -21.41 2.93
C THR A 58 -18.30 -21.20 3.34
N ASP A 59 -18.72 -21.81 4.45
CA ASP A 59 -20.08 -21.68 4.97
C ASP A 59 -20.30 -20.37 5.75
N THR A 60 -19.21 -19.79 6.26
CA THR A 60 -19.24 -18.65 7.19
C THR A 60 -18.39 -17.48 6.71
N ALA A 61 -18.87 -16.26 6.92
CA ALA A 61 -18.09 -15.03 6.73
C ALA A 61 -18.34 -14.05 7.88
N ILE A 62 -17.39 -13.15 8.09
CA ILE A 62 -17.59 -11.96 8.93
C ILE A 62 -17.85 -10.76 8.02
N LEU A 63 -18.83 -9.94 8.38
CA LEU A 63 -19.14 -8.70 7.70
C LEU A 63 -18.89 -7.52 8.63
N ALA A 64 -17.94 -6.67 8.27
CA ALA A 64 -17.52 -5.51 9.03
C ALA A 64 -17.80 -4.20 8.25
N PRO A 65 -17.93 -3.05 8.94
CA PRO A 65 -18.14 -1.77 8.28
C PRO A 65 -16.90 -1.38 7.45
N SER A 66 -17.13 -0.78 6.28
CA SER A 66 -16.04 -0.33 5.41
C SER A 66 -15.40 0.98 5.90
N ALA A 67 -16.15 1.87 6.57
CA ALA A 67 -15.66 3.20 6.96
C ALA A 67 -14.74 3.19 8.20
N ASP A 68 -13.65 3.96 8.15
CA ASP A 68 -12.60 3.98 9.19
C ASP A 68 -13.13 4.30 10.59
N ALA A 69 -14.06 5.26 10.67
CA ALA A 69 -14.69 5.67 11.93
C ALA A 69 -15.41 4.51 12.67
N ASN A 70 -15.75 3.44 11.95
CA ASN A 70 -16.53 2.31 12.46
C ASN A 70 -15.72 1.00 12.56
N LEU A 71 -14.45 1.00 12.16
CA LEU A 71 -13.59 -0.21 12.18
C LEU A 71 -13.25 -0.68 13.60
N VAL A 72 -13.32 0.24 14.56
CA VAL A 72 -12.98 0.03 15.96
C VAL A 72 -13.75 -1.15 16.56
N ASP A 73 -15.02 -1.32 16.15
CA ASP A 73 -15.87 -2.39 16.65
C ASP A 73 -15.54 -3.77 16.04
N ALA A 74 -14.80 -3.78 14.93
CA ALA A 74 -14.42 -5.00 14.20
C ALA A 74 -13.03 -5.52 14.58
N LEU A 75 -12.29 -4.86 15.48
CA LEU A 75 -10.95 -5.30 15.90
C LEU A 75 -10.93 -6.74 16.44
N ALA A 76 -11.92 -7.10 17.26
CA ALA A 76 -12.04 -8.43 17.85
C ALA A 76 -12.57 -9.47 16.85
N ALA A 77 -12.92 -9.08 15.63
CA ALA A 77 -13.48 -9.98 14.63
C ALA A 77 -12.47 -10.99 14.10
N ALA A 78 -11.17 -10.67 14.11
CA ALA A 78 -10.13 -11.56 13.60
C ALA A 78 -10.10 -12.92 14.33
N PRO A 79 -10.05 -12.99 15.67
CA PRO A 79 -10.25 -14.23 16.43
C PRO A 79 -11.46 -15.06 16.00
N LEU A 80 -12.62 -14.41 15.81
CA LEU A 80 -13.86 -15.09 15.43
C LEU A 80 -13.82 -15.59 13.97
N ALA A 81 -13.21 -14.84 13.07
CA ALA A 81 -13.01 -15.26 11.69
C ALA A 81 -12.11 -16.50 11.60
N GLY A 82 -11.07 -16.53 12.45
CA GLY A 82 -10.09 -17.60 12.53
C GLY A 82 -9.44 -17.88 11.17
N LYS A 83 -9.27 -19.16 10.84
CA LYS A 83 -8.71 -19.62 9.54
C LYS A 83 -9.78 -19.92 8.48
N ILE A 84 -11.06 -19.91 8.87
CA ILE A 84 -12.14 -20.52 8.08
C ILE A 84 -13.08 -19.49 7.44
N SER A 85 -13.17 -18.29 8.00
CA SER A 85 -14.08 -17.25 7.50
C SER A 85 -13.29 -16.06 6.93
N PRO A 86 -13.58 -15.59 5.71
CA PRO A 86 -13.10 -14.30 5.25
C PRO A 86 -13.79 -13.17 6.03
N ILE A 87 -13.09 -12.05 6.18
CA ILE A 87 -13.66 -10.80 6.66
C ILE A 87 -13.93 -9.94 5.43
N LEU A 88 -15.22 -9.68 5.17
CA LEU A 88 -15.67 -8.84 4.08
C LEU A 88 -16.18 -7.50 4.63
N LEU A 89 -16.25 -6.50 3.76
CA LEU A 89 -16.62 -5.14 4.14
C LEU A 89 -17.93 -4.71 3.51
N THR A 90 -18.66 -3.83 4.18
CA THR A 90 -19.82 -3.18 3.60
C THR A 90 -20.07 -1.81 4.19
N GLU A 91 -20.80 -0.96 3.49
CA GLU A 91 -21.33 0.29 4.02
C GLU A 91 -22.40 0.04 5.10
N LYS A 92 -22.56 1.02 6.00
CA LYS A 92 -23.39 0.87 7.19
C LYS A 92 -24.87 0.58 6.90
N ASP A 93 -25.42 1.11 5.81
CA ASP A 93 -26.86 1.02 5.48
C ASP A 93 -27.16 0.09 4.32
N THR A 94 -26.15 -0.29 3.54
CA THR A 94 -26.35 -1.02 2.29
C THR A 94 -25.31 -2.13 2.15
N LEU A 95 -25.79 -3.35 1.89
CA LEU A 95 -24.96 -4.48 1.48
C LEU A 95 -24.38 -4.18 0.09
N ASN A 96 -23.08 -3.86 0.03
CA ASN A 96 -22.42 -3.56 -1.23
C ASN A 96 -22.58 -4.73 -2.21
N ALA A 97 -22.85 -4.41 -3.48
CA ALA A 97 -23.07 -5.41 -4.52
C ALA A 97 -21.85 -6.34 -4.70
N THR A 98 -20.64 -5.79 -4.62
CA THR A 98 -19.37 -6.53 -4.69
C THR A 98 -19.26 -7.55 -3.56
N THR A 99 -19.61 -7.16 -2.32
CA THR A 99 -19.62 -8.05 -1.15
C THR A 99 -20.69 -9.13 -1.26
N LYS A 100 -21.89 -8.77 -1.74
CA LYS A 100 -22.97 -9.73 -1.98
C LYS A 100 -22.55 -10.79 -3.00
N ALA A 101 -21.91 -10.38 -4.11
CA ALA A 101 -21.43 -11.30 -5.13
C ALA A 101 -20.37 -12.25 -4.58
N GLU A 102 -19.45 -11.75 -3.73
CA GLU A 102 -18.43 -12.60 -3.11
C GLU A 102 -19.02 -13.61 -2.12
N LEU A 103 -19.99 -13.19 -1.29
CA LEU A 103 -20.73 -14.11 -0.40
C LEU A 103 -21.41 -15.24 -1.18
N GLN A 104 -22.00 -14.92 -2.34
CA GLN A 104 -22.62 -15.89 -3.24
C GLN A 104 -21.58 -16.83 -3.88
N ARG A 105 -20.46 -16.28 -4.37
CA ARG A 105 -19.36 -17.06 -4.97
C ARG A 105 -18.82 -18.11 -4.00
N LEU A 106 -18.67 -17.72 -2.73
CA LEU A 106 -18.16 -18.58 -1.67
C LEU A 106 -19.18 -19.63 -1.19
N GLY A 107 -20.47 -19.46 -1.49
CA GLY A 107 -21.53 -20.32 -0.96
C GLY A 107 -21.83 -20.09 0.53
N VAL A 108 -21.61 -18.86 1.04
CA VAL A 108 -21.81 -18.54 2.45
C VAL A 108 -23.27 -18.68 2.84
N THR A 109 -23.55 -19.41 3.91
CA THR A 109 -24.90 -19.61 4.46
C THR A 109 -25.12 -18.87 5.79
N LYS A 110 -24.03 -18.48 6.47
CA LYS A 110 -24.08 -17.74 7.74
C LYS A 110 -23.08 -16.59 7.76
N VAL A 111 -23.54 -15.41 8.17
CA VAL A 111 -22.71 -14.22 8.31
C VAL A 111 -22.81 -13.68 9.73
N PHE A 112 -21.67 -13.45 10.37
CA PHE A 112 -21.60 -12.66 11.60
C PHE A 112 -21.39 -11.19 11.21
N VAL A 113 -22.35 -10.33 11.56
CA VAL A 113 -22.32 -8.90 11.24
C VAL A 113 -21.78 -8.17 12.46
N VAL A 114 -20.58 -7.61 12.37
CA VAL A 114 -19.88 -6.97 13.49
C VAL A 114 -19.89 -5.45 13.37
N GLY A 115 -19.98 -4.77 14.51
CA GLY A 115 -19.84 -3.32 14.60
C GLY A 115 -21.02 -2.51 14.09
N ALA A 116 -20.75 -1.25 13.73
CA ALA A 116 -21.76 -0.26 13.34
C ALA A 116 -22.36 -0.48 11.93
N ILE A 117 -22.96 -1.65 11.70
CA ILE A 117 -23.79 -1.99 10.54
C ILE A 117 -25.26 -1.97 10.97
N ASN A 118 -26.13 -1.35 10.18
CA ASN A 118 -27.54 -1.20 10.49
C ASN A 118 -28.37 -2.44 10.14
N GLN A 119 -29.54 -2.55 10.79
CA GLN A 119 -30.48 -3.66 10.62
C GLN A 119 -30.89 -3.89 9.16
N THR A 120 -30.93 -2.82 8.34
CA THR A 120 -31.22 -2.91 6.90
C THR A 120 -30.27 -3.86 6.17
N VAL A 121 -28.97 -3.86 6.49
CA VAL A 121 -27.99 -4.78 5.88
C VAL A 121 -28.23 -6.21 6.35
N VAL A 122 -28.54 -6.40 7.63
CA VAL A 122 -28.90 -7.71 8.21
C VAL A 122 -30.12 -8.30 7.49
N ASP A 123 -31.11 -7.48 7.19
CA ASP A 123 -32.31 -7.90 6.47
C ASP A 123 -32.02 -8.19 4.98
N GLN A 124 -31.12 -7.43 4.34
CA GLN A 124 -30.64 -7.70 2.98
C GLN A 124 -29.90 -9.04 2.86
N LEU A 125 -29.12 -9.43 3.87
CA LEU A 125 -28.50 -10.75 3.95
C LEU A 125 -29.56 -11.86 4.07
N LYS A 126 -30.55 -11.70 4.96
CA LYS A 126 -31.65 -12.67 5.14
C LYS A 126 -32.48 -12.84 3.86
N MET A 127 -32.79 -11.75 3.17
CA MET A 127 -33.46 -11.78 1.86
C MET A 127 -32.64 -12.51 0.79
N SER A 128 -31.32 -12.59 0.96
CA SER A 128 -30.43 -13.33 0.08
C SER A 128 -30.25 -14.81 0.52
N GLY A 129 -31.03 -15.29 1.48
CA GLY A 129 -30.97 -16.66 1.99
C GLY A 129 -29.85 -16.91 3.00
N ILE A 130 -29.20 -15.87 3.50
CA ILE A 130 -28.06 -15.97 4.42
C ILE A 130 -28.55 -15.73 5.86
N THR A 131 -28.17 -16.62 6.78
CA THR A 131 -28.41 -16.41 8.22
C THR A 131 -27.48 -15.33 8.74
N ALA A 132 -28.01 -14.17 9.09
CA ALA A 132 -27.23 -13.05 9.63
C ALA A 132 -27.37 -12.96 11.16
N ILE A 133 -26.23 -13.02 11.86
CA ILE A 133 -26.13 -12.89 13.32
C ILE A 133 -25.42 -11.56 13.62
N ALA A 134 -26.15 -10.57 14.11
CA ALA A 134 -25.58 -9.30 14.53
C ALA A 134 -24.83 -9.45 15.86
N LEU A 135 -23.58 -9.01 15.89
CA LEU A 135 -22.70 -8.95 17.06
C LEU A 135 -22.41 -7.48 17.34
N LYS A 136 -23.26 -6.87 18.18
CA LYS A 136 -23.20 -5.45 18.53
C LYS A 136 -23.53 -5.27 20.00
N GLY A 137 -22.75 -4.45 20.68
CA GLY A 137 -23.00 -3.97 22.05
C GLY A 137 -23.43 -2.51 22.09
N GLU A 138 -23.65 -1.99 23.30
CA GLU A 138 -23.97 -0.58 23.54
C GLU A 138 -22.79 0.35 23.22
N ASP A 139 -21.57 -0.16 23.42
CA ASP A 139 -20.32 0.48 23.05
C ASP A 139 -19.34 -0.54 22.44
N ARG A 140 -18.12 -0.10 22.12
CA ARG A 140 -17.10 -0.96 21.50
C ARG A 140 -16.62 -2.07 22.43
N THR A 141 -16.61 -1.85 23.73
CA THR A 141 -16.17 -2.85 24.71
C THR A 141 -17.23 -3.94 24.87
N ALA A 142 -18.50 -3.55 24.90
CA ALA A 142 -19.63 -4.47 24.84
C ALA A 142 -19.65 -5.24 23.51
N THR A 143 -19.29 -4.59 22.39
CA THR A 143 -19.19 -5.28 21.09
C THR A 143 -18.05 -6.29 21.08
N ALA A 144 -16.87 -5.93 21.59
CA ALA A 144 -15.74 -6.84 21.74
C ALA A 144 -16.10 -8.05 22.63
N ALA A 145 -16.78 -7.83 23.76
CA ALA A 145 -17.30 -8.90 24.62
C ALA A 145 -18.31 -9.82 23.92
N VAL A 146 -19.23 -9.27 23.10
CA VAL A 146 -20.18 -10.07 22.32
C VAL A 146 -19.45 -10.93 21.28
N ILE A 147 -18.39 -10.40 20.65
CA ILE A 147 -17.55 -11.17 19.74
C ILE A 147 -16.77 -12.26 20.50
N ALA A 148 -16.16 -11.91 21.63
CA ALA A 148 -15.41 -12.83 22.48
C ALA A 148 -16.30 -13.97 23.02
N SER A 149 -17.59 -13.71 23.27
CA SER A 149 -18.58 -14.73 23.65
C SER A 149 -18.82 -15.83 22.61
N LYS A 150 -18.39 -15.61 21.36
CA LYS A 150 -18.46 -16.59 20.28
C LYS A 150 -17.20 -17.45 20.18
N LEU A 151 -16.14 -17.08 20.89
CA LEU A 151 -14.93 -17.90 21.01
C LEU A 151 -15.17 -19.03 22.00
N VAL A 152 -14.59 -20.19 21.72
CA VAL A 152 -14.65 -21.36 22.59
C VAL A 152 -13.24 -21.62 23.12
N ASN A 153 -13.08 -21.61 24.45
CA ASN A 153 -11.84 -21.92 25.16
C ASN A 153 -10.61 -21.21 24.56
N PRO A 154 -10.55 -19.86 24.58
CA PRO A 154 -9.40 -19.14 24.04
C PRO A 154 -8.10 -19.58 24.72
N ALA A 155 -7.07 -19.85 23.93
CA ALA A 155 -5.77 -20.30 24.42
C ALA A 155 -5.05 -19.22 25.25
N GLY A 156 -5.30 -17.95 24.92
CA GLY A 156 -4.84 -16.79 25.65
C GLY A 156 -5.63 -15.55 25.25
N SER A 157 -5.25 -14.41 25.82
CA SER A 157 -5.87 -13.12 25.57
C SER A 157 -4.83 -12.06 25.29
N PHE A 158 -5.10 -11.25 24.26
CA PHE A 158 -4.47 -9.96 24.06
C PHE A 158 -5.39 -8.89 24.62
N VAL A 159 -4.84 -8.06 25.50
CA VAL A 159 -5.56 -6.95 26.11
C VAL A 159 -5.02 -5.64 25.56
N VAL A 160 -5.92 -4.81 25.04
CA VAL A 160 -5.61 -3.51 24.44
C VAL A 160 -6.39 -2.39 25.12
N GLY A 161 -5.89 -1.17 25.02
CA GLY A 161 -6.65 0.01 25.45
C GLY A 161 -7.77 0.38 24.48
N TYR A 162 -8.81 1.06 24.97
CA TYR A 162 -10.03 1.43 24.23
C TYR A 162 -9.82 2.12 22.86
N GLY A 163 -8.71 2.86 22.68
CA GLY A 163 -8.36 3.56 21.43
C GLY A 163 -7.20 2.94 20.64
N ALA A 164 -6.69 1.78 21.05
CA ALA A 164 -5.43 1.22 20.56
C ALA A 164 -5.62 0.34 19.31
N LEU A 165 -6.19 0.90 18.24
CA LEU A 165 -6.59 0.14 17.04
C LEU A 165 -5.42 -0.60 16.37
N ALA A 166 -4.34 0.11 16.11
CA ALA A 166 -3.17 -0.46 15.44
C ALA A 166 -2.43 -1.47 16.35
N ASP A 167 -2.52 -1.32 17.68
CA ASP A 167 -1.97 -2.28 18.63
C ASP A 167 -2.79 -3.59 18.58
N ALA A 168 -4.12 -3.52 18.53
CA ALA A 168 -4.98 -4.69 18.34
C ALA A 168 -4.72 -5.38 16.99
N LEU A 169 -4.53 -4.61 15.92
CA LEU A 169 -4.24 -5.16 14.59
C LEU A 169 -2.87 -5.84 14.51
N SER A 170 -1.91 -5.41 15.32
CA SER A 170 -0.59 -6.05 15.39
C SER A 170 -0.66 -7.52 15.81
N VAL A 171 -1.68 -7.91 16.58
CA VAL A 171 -1.89 -9.30 17.03
C VAL A 171 -3.03 -10.03 16.30
N ALA A 172 -3.75 -9.36 15.39
CA ALA A 172 -4.97 -9.90 14.78
C ALA A 172 -4.75 -11.24 14.06
N SER A 173 -3.70 -11.36 13.24
CA SER A 173 -3.42 -12.61 12.52
C SER A 173 -3.00 -13.74 13.46
N TYR A 174 -2.23 -13.43 14.51
CA TYR A 174 -1.84 -14.42 15.52
C TYR A 174 -3.04 -14.90 16.32
N ALA A 175 -3.93 -13.97 16.71
CA ALA A 175 -5.11 -14.27 17.48
C ALA A 175 -6.09 -15.17 16.71
N ALA A 176 -6.30 -14.85 15.42
CA ALA A 176 -7.05 -15.69 14.49
C ALA A 176 -6.40 -17.07 14.27
N ALA A 177 -5.06 -17.16 14.22
CA ALA A 177 -4.35 -18.41 13.96
C ALA A 177 -4.33 -19.36 15.18
N ASN A 178 -4.28 -18.81 16.38
CA ASN A 178 -3.99 -19.53 17.62
C ASN A 178 -5.14 -19.51 18.64
N ASN A 179 -6.33 -19.05 18.24
CA ASN A 179 -7.51 -18.95 19.11
C ASN A 179 -7.26 -18.10 20.36
N TYR A 180 -6.68 -16.90 20.19
CA TYR A 180 -6.59 -15.92 21.28
C TYR A 180 -7.76 -14.94 21.21
N SER A 181 -8.30 -14.54 22.34
CA SER A 181 -9.24 -13.41 22.39
C SER A 181 -8.49 -12.08 22.29
N ILE A 182 -9.15 -11.06 21.73
CA ILE A 182 -8.70 -9.67 21.78
C ILE A 182 -9.75 -8.94 22.61
N LEU A 183 -9.34 -8.45 23.79
CA LEU A 183 -10.22 -7.85 24.80
C LEU A 183 -9.82 -6.40 25.03
N VAL A 184 -10.80 -5.56 25.39
CA VAL A 184 -10.58 -4.14 25.68
C VAL A 184 -10.58 -3.89 27.19
N ALA A 185 -9.49 -3.32 27.70
CA ALA A 185 -9.37 -2.93 29.11
C ALA A 185 -9.69 -1.45 29.35
N ASN A 186 -10.06 -1.16 30.60
CA ASN A 186 -10.12 0.19 31.12
C ASN A 186 -8.71 0.78 31.26
N PRO A 187 -8.57 2.12 31.28
CA PRO A 187 -7.26 2.76 31.42
C PRO A 187 -6.46 2.35 32.66
N ASP A 188 -7.14 1.95 33.74
CA ASP A 188 -6.52 1.48 34.99
C ASP A 188 -6.04 0.01 34.93
N GLY A 189 -6.14 -0.64 33.78
CA GLY A 189 -5.75 -2.05 33.58
C GLY A 189 -6.82 -3.06 34.00
N SER A 190 -7.95 -2.62 34.57
CA SER A 190 -9.06 -3.52 34.87
C SER A 190 -9.79 -3.92 33.58
N LEU A 191 -10.24 -5.18 33.51
CA LEU A 191 -11.15 -5.63 32.46
C LEU A 191 -12.60 -5.43 32.93
N PRO A 192 -13.49 -4.86 32.10
CA PRO A 192 -14.92 -4.88 32.37
C PRO A 192 -15.42 -6.31 32.58
N ALA A 193 -16.43 -6.49 33.43
CA ALA A 193 -16.97 -7.82 33.73
C ALA A 193 -17.42 -8.58 32.46
N SER A 194 -17.87 -7.84 31.45
CA SER A 194 -18.22 -8.37 30.13
C SER A 194 -17.03 -8.97 29.37
N GLU A 195 -15.81 -8.51 29.61
CA GLU A 195 -14.59 -8.99 28.96
C GLU A 195 -13.85 -10.02 29.81
N ALA A 196 -13.86 -9.85 31.15
CA ALA A 196 -13.17 -10.73 32.09
C ALA A 196 -13.63 -12.21 31.98
N ALA A 197 -14.86 -12.45 31.54
CA ALA A 197 -15.41 -13.79 31.30
C ALA A 197 -14.75 -14.56 30.14
N TYR A 198 -14.00 -13.87 29.27
CA TYR A 198 -13.40 -14.42 28.05
C TYR A 198 -11.87 -14.38 28.06
N LEU A 199 -11.29 -14.28 29.27
CA LEU A 199 -9.87 -14.44 29.49
C LEU A 199 -9.43 -15.88 29.17
N GLY A 200 -8.41 -16.00 28.34
CA GLY A 200 -7.69 -17.25 28.11
C GLY A 200 -6.64 -17.52 29.19
N ALA A 201 -5.92 -18.62 29.05
CA ALA A 201 -4.97 -19.08 30.06
C ALA A 201 -3.77 -18.13 30.28
N SER A 202 -3.35 -17.42 29.24
CA SER A 202 -2.29 -16.39 29.30
C SER A 202 -2.82 -15.02 28.94
N VAL A 203 -2.37 -13.97 29.63
CA VAL A 203 -2.75 -12.58 29.34
C VAL A 203 -1.54 -11.79 28.87
N ASN A 204 -1.65 -11.14 27.72
CA ASN A 204 -0.62 -10.27 27.16
C ASN A 204 -1.22 -8.88 26.89
N VAL A 205 -0.57 -7.84 27.38
CA VAL A 205 -0.99 -6.46 27.11
C VAL A 205 -0.28 -5.95 25.87
N ILE A 206 -1.02 -5.40 24.90
CA ILE A 206 -0.47 -4.86 23.66
C ILE A 206 -0.70 -3.36 23.63
N GLY A 207 0.36 -2.59 23.42
CA GLY A 207 0.33 -1.13 23.41
C GLY A 207 0.92 -0.49 24.66
N GLY A 208 1.19 0.82 24.56
CA GLY A 208 1.88 1.59 25.60
C GLY A 208 1.06 1.75 26.89
N PRO A 209 1.74 2.06 28.02
CA PRO A 209 1.08 2.21 29.33
C PRO A 209 0.14 3.42 29.42
N THR A 210 0.12 4.29 28.41
CA THR A 210 -0.72 5.49 28.36
C THR A 210 -2.20 5.19 28.15
N LEU A 211 -2.55 4.10 27.47
CA LEU A 211 -3.94 3.73 27.17
C LEU A 211 -4.47 2.62 28.08
N VAL A 212 -3.57 1.86 28.72
CA VAL A 212 -3.91 0.77 29.63
C VAL A 212 -2.76 0.55 30.60
N ALA A 213 -3.01 0.63 31.91
CA ALA A 213 -2.02 0.33 32.95
C ALA A 213 -1.61 -1.15 32.93
N ASP A 214 -0.54 -1.49 33.66
CA ASP A 214 -0.07 -2.87 33.73
C ASP A 214 -1.08 -3.78 34.43
N ILE A 215 -1.26 -4.99 33.89
CA ILE A 215 -2.15 -6.01 34.44
C ILE A 215 -1.29 -7.05 35.15
N ALA A 216 -1.57 -7.32 36.42
CA ALA A 216 -0.81 -8.28 37.21
C ALA A 216 -0.79 -9.67 36.55
N GLY A 217 0.39 -10.27 36.44
CA GLY A 217 0.58 -11.58 35.80
C GLY A 217 0.54 -11.57 34.26
N SER A 218 0.49 -10.39 33.64
CA SER A 218 0.58 -10.24 32.17
C SER A 218 1.99 -9.85 31.71
N THR A 219 2.29 -10.08 30.43
CA THR A 219 3.47 -9.52 29.76
C THR A 219 3.03 -8.42 28.81
N ARG A 220 3.72 -7.26 28.81
CA ARG A 220 3.42 -6.14 27.90
C ARG A 220 4.35 -6.13 26.68
N TYR A 221 3.78 -5.91 25.50
CA TYR A 221 4.50 -5.67 24.25
C TYR A 221 4.08 -4.34 23.64
N TYR A 222 5.03 -3.42 23.48
CA TYR A 222 4.78 -2.07 22.98
C TYR A 222 6.04 -1.43 22.41
N GLY A 223 5.85 -0.36 21.64
CA GLY A 223 6.93 0.51 21.19
C GLY A 223 6.58 2.00 21.35
N ALA A 224 7.46 2.86 20.83
CA ALA A 224 7.26 4.31 20.85
C ALA A 224 6.04 4.76 20.02
N ASP A 225 5.69 3.99 19.01
CA ASP A 225 4.53 4.19 18.15
C ASP A 225 3.93 2.82 17.75
N ARG A 226 2.86 2.86 16.95
CA ARG A 226 2.14 1.68 16.45
C ARG A 226 3.01 0.73 15.62
N PHE A 227 3.98 1.24 14.87
CA PHE A 227 4.87 0.42 14.04
C PHE A 227 5.93 -0.26 14.89
N ALA A 228 6.42 0.42 15.92
CA ALA A 228 7.29 -0.15 16.93
C ALA A 228 6.56 -1.17 17.81
N THR A 229 5.26 -0.98 18.13
CA THR A 229 4.43 -2.02 18.77
C THR A 229 4.29 -3.24 17.86
N ASN A 230 4.00 -3.05 16.57
CA ASN A 230 3.93 -4.16 15.62
C ASN A 230 5.26 -4.94 15.56
N LYS A 231 6.40 -4.24 15.47
CA LYS A 231 7.72 -4.87 15.58
C LYS A 231 7.90 -5.67 16.87
N ALA A 232 7.53 -5.11 18.02
CA ALA A 232 7.66 -5.79 19.31
C ALA A 232 6.83 -7.10 19.34
N VAL A 233 5.60 -7.06 18.81
CA VAL A 233 4.72 -8.23 18.67
C VAL A 233 5.34 -9.28 17.73
N LEU A 234 5.79 -8.87 16.54
CA LEU A 234 6.42 -9.77 15.56
C LEU A 234 7.72 -10.41 16.08
N ASN A 235 8.38 -9.80 17.05
CA ASN A 235 9.58 -10.34 17.69
C ASN A 235 9.27 -11.27 18.87
N ALA A 236 8.12 -11.08 19.52
CA ALA A 236 7.73 -11.85 20.70
C ALA A 236 7.02 -13.18 20.37
N PHE A 237 6.22 -13.20 19.30
CA PHE A 237 5.36 -14.34 18.99
C PHE A 237 5.88 -15.16 17.81
N GLY A 238 5.59 -16.47 17.82
CA GLY A 238 5.99 -17.40 16.77
C GLY A 238 5.09 -17.28 15.53
N TYR A 239 5.66 -16.80 14.42
CA TYR A 239 5.01 -16.75 13.12
C TYR A 239 5.74 -17.63 12.10
N ASN A 240 5.02 -18.08 11.07
CA ASN A 240 5.62 -18.67 9.88
C ASN A 240 5.86 -17.57 8.85
N TYR A 241 7.11 -17.42 8.41
CA TYR A 241 7.56 -16.40 7.46
C TYR A 241 7.65 -16.91 6.01
N ASP A 242 7.09 -18.08 5.68
CA ASP A 242 6.88 -18.53 4.29
C ASP A 242 5.96 -17.57 3.51
N LYS A 243 5.04 -16.91 4.22
CA LYS A 243 4.20 -15.85 3.70
C LYS A 243 4.24 -14.69 4.67
N VAL A 244 4.34 -13.48 4.15
CA VAL A 244 4.28 -12.24 4.93
C VAL A 244 3.30 -11.30 4.27
N TYR A 245 2.43 -10.67 5.06
CA TYR A 245 1.51 -9.66 4.55
C TYR A 245 1.94 -8.29 5.06
N VAL A 246 1.90 -7.28 4.19
CA VAL A 246 2.28 -5.89 4.52
C VAL A 246 1.06 -5.02 4.32
N ALA A 247 0.66 -4.29 5.36
CA ALA A 247 -0.50 -3.42 5.34
C ALA A 247 -0.21 -2.07 5.98
N ASN A 248 -0.94 -1.05 5.53
CA ASN A 248 -0.80 0.28 6.09
C ASN A 248 -1.47 0.35 7.48
N GLY A 249 -0.69 0.79 8.47
CA GLY A 249 -1.07 0.92 9.87
C GLY A 249 -1.55 2.31 10.26
N THR A 250 -1.74 3.26 9.34
CA THR A 250 -2.30 4.59 9.63
C THR A 250 -3.83 4.55 9.73
N ASP A 251 -4.43 5.49 10.46
CA ASP A 251 -5.87 5.47 10.79
C ASP A 251 -6.79 5.48 9.55
N ALA A 252 -6.32 5.99 8.42
CA ALA A 252 -7.06 6.02 7.15
C ALA A 252 -7.09 4.67 6.40
N HIS A 253 -6.28 3.69 6.83
CA HIS A 253 -6.02 2.46 6.07
C HIS A 253 -6.00 1.17 6.90
N LEU A 254 -6.35 1.24 8.20
CA LEU A 254 -6.35 0.08 9.11
C LEU A 254 -7.21 -1.10 8.64
N VAL A 255 -8.22 -0.83 7.81
CA VAL A 255 -9.15 -1.86 7.30
C VAL A 255 -8.47 -2.96 6.49
N ASP A 256 -7.42 -2.62 5.73
CA ASP A 256 -6.74 -3.59 4.86
C ASP A 256 -5.99 -4.64 5.71
N SER A 257 -5.46 -4.22 6.86
CA SER A 257 -4.86 -5.13 7.86
C SER A 257 -5.90 -6.06 8.48
N LEU A 258 -7.09 -5.53 8.79
CA LEU A 258 -8.18 -6.31 9.39
C LEU A 258 -8.62 -7.43 8.44
N VAL A 259 -8.92 -7.11 7.18
CA VAL A 259 -9.48 -8.09 6.24
C VAL A 259 -8.51 -9.24 5.94
N ALA A 260 -7.20 -8.97 5.96
CA ALA A 260 -6.18 -9.98 5.72
C ALA A 260 -5.83 -10.82 6.96
N SER A 261 -6.30 -10.47 8.16
CA SER A 261 -5.98 -11.19 9.39
C SER A 261 -6.36 -12.68 9.32
N SER A 262 -7.54 -13.02 8.81
CA SER A 262 -7.95 -14.41 8.64
C SER A 262 -7.25 -15.13 7.50
N LEU A 263 -6.83 -14.41 6.45
CA LEU A 263 -6.01 -14.98 5.37
C LEU A 263 -4.61 -15.33 5.91
N ALA A 264 -3.96 -14.39 6.59
CA ALA A 264 -2.66 -14.58 7.21
C ALA A 264 -2.70 -15.72 8.24
N ALA A 265 -3.78 -15.85 8.99
CA ALA A 265 -3.97 -16.93 9.95
C ALA A 265 -3.93 -18.34 9.32
N LYS A 266 -4.32 -18.50 8.04
CA LYS A 266 -4.30 -19.81 7.36
C LYS A 266 -2.90 -20.40 7.24
N SER A 267 -1.90 -19.55 7.04
CA SER A 267 -0.48 -19.94 6.96
C SER A 267 0.30 -19.64 8.25
N GLY A 268 -0.36 -19.11 9.29
CA GLY A 268 0.33 -18.62 10.50
C GLY A 268 1.26 -17.44 10.21
N ALA A 269 0.94 -16.66 9.17
CA ALA A 269 1.74 -15.55 8.68
C ALA A 269 1.60 -14.28 9.53
N PRO A 270 2.68 -13.47 9.62
CA PRO A 270 2.61 -12.15 10.22
C PRO A 270 1.91 -11.14 9.30
N ILE A 271 1.33 -10.12 9.92
CA ILE A 271 0.99 -8.86 9.25
C ILE A 271 1.95 -7.79 9.75
N VAL A 272 2.71 -7.23 8.81
CA VAL A 272 3.67 -6.16 9.01
C VAL A 272 2.96 -4.83 8.76
N LEU A 273 2.91 -3.98 9.79
CA LEU A 273 2.34 -2.65 9.67
C LEU A 273 3.39 -1.65 9.15
N CYS A 274 2.97 -0.83 8.20
CA CYS A 274 3.78 0.22 7.59
C CYS A 274 3.01 1.55 7.50
N ASP A 275 3.71 2.65 7.24
CA ASP A 275 3.08 3.82 6.64
C ASP A 275 3.34 3.83 5.12
N ALA A 276 3.16 4.98 4.46
CA ALA A 276 3.40 5.10 3.01
C ALA A 276 4.89 4.98 2.62
N VAL A 277 5.81 5.17 3.57
CA VAL A 277 7.25 5.37 3.37
C VAL A 277 8.08 4.25 3.98
N ASP A 278 7.68 3.69 5.12
CA ASP A 278 8.46 2.71 5.88
C ASP A 278 7.62 1.72 6.72
N SER A 279 8.24 0.61 7.13
CA SER A 279 7.85 -0.22 8.26
C SER A 279 9.01 -0.40 9.23
N ALA A 280 8.79 -0.07 10.51
CA ALA A 280 9.78 -0.27 11.56
C ALA A 280 10.23 -1.74 11.72
N ALA A 281 9.38 -2.70 11.35
CA ALA A 281 9.65 -4.13 11.46
C ALA A 281 10.33 -4.73 10.23
N ALA A 282 10.52 -3.98 9.13
CA ALA A 282 11.03 -4.51 7.87
C ALA A 282 12.38 -5.25 8.02
N PRO A 283 13.41 -4.73 8.72
CA PRO A 283 14.68 -5.44 8.88
C PRO A 283 14.53 -6.76 9.66
N ASP A 284 13.73 -6.74 10.73
CA ASP A 284 13.48 -7.90 11.58
C ASP A 284 12.73 -9.00 10.81
N VAL A 285 11.78 -8.62 9.98
CA VAL A 285 10.99 -9.54 9.15
C VAL A 285 11.84 -10.13 8.04
N TYR A 286 12.63 -9.32 7.33
CA TYR A 286 13.54 -9.80 6.29
C TYR A 286 14.48 -10.88 6.81
N ALA A 287 15.07 -10.65 7.99
CA ALA A 287 15.99 -11.60 8.61
C ALA A 287 15.32 -12.95 8.99
N LYS A 288 13.98 -13.00 9.01
CA LYS A 288 13.18 -14.18 9.35
C LYS A 288 12.54 -14.84 8.13
N LEU A 289 12.62 -14.25 6.93
CA LEU A 289 12.02 -14.80 5.72
C LEU A 289 12.58 -16.20 5.41
N ALA A 290 11.68 -17.13 5.10
CA ALA A 290 12.06 -18.44 4.60
C ALA A 290 12.55 -18.34 3.14
N SER A 291 13.30 -19.35 2.67
CA SER A 291 13.58 -19.49 1.24
C SER A 291 12.26 -19.64 0.47
N ASN A 292 12.15 -18.96 -0.67
CA ASN A 292 10.92 -18.87 -1.48
C ASN A 292 9.72 -18.21 -0.78
N ALA A 293 9.94 -17.42 0.27
CA ALA A 293 8.87 -16.69 0.92
C ALA A 293 8.14 -15.74 -0.05
N ILE A 294 6.84 -15.53 0.18
CA ILE A 294 6.03 -14.59 -0.58
C ILE A 294 5.66 -13.40 0.31
N VAL A 295 6.13 -12.21 -0.03
CA VAL A 295 5.78 -10.96 0.66
C VAL A 295 4.68 -10.25 -0.12
N THR A 296 3.52 -10.07 0.50
CA THR A 296 2.29 -9.61 -0.17
C THR A 296 1.85 -8.25 0.38
N ALA A 297 1.82 -7.22 -0.47
CA ALA A 297 1.22 -5.94 -0.12
C ALA A 297 -0.32 -6.01 -0.14
N LEU A 298 -0.95 -5.35 0.82
CA LEU A 298 -2.41 -5.22 0.95
C LEU A 298 -2.82 -3.78 0.60
N GLY A 299 -3.66 -3.64 -0.42
CA GLY A 299 -4.05 -2.35 -0.99
C GLY A 299 -3.18 -1.93 -2.18
N GLY A 300 -3.54 -0.81 -2.81
CA GLY A 300 -2.81 -0.26 -3.96
C GLY A 300 -1.45 0.35 -3.59
N ASN A 301 -0.67 0.75 -4.60
CA ASN A 301 0.66 1.34 -4.40
C ASN A 301 0.65 2.64 -3.58
N THR A 302 -0.46 3.38 -3.57
CA THR A 302 -0.63 4.57 -2.74
C THR A 302 -0.89 4.26 -1.26
N VAL A 303 -1.31 3.03 -0.95
CA VAL A 303 -1.60 2.55 0.42
C VAL A 303 -0.37 1.85 1.00
N VAL A 304 0.20 0.90 0.26
CA VAL A 304 1.47 0.23 0.57
C VAL A 304 2.37 0.39 -0.64
N SER A 305 3.39 1.22 -0.54
CA SER A 305 4.27 1.50 -1.68
C SER A 305 5.14 0.30 -2.04
N GLU A 306 5.52 0.18 -3.32
CA GLU A 306 6.50 -0.82 -3.78
C GLU A 306 7.82 -0.71 -3.00
N ASN A 307 8.18 0.49 -2.53
CA ASN A 307 9.37 0.72 -1.72
C ASN A 307 9.27 0.03 -0.35
N VAL A 308 8.15 0.18 0.34
CA VAL A 308 7.91 -0.53 1.61
C VAL A 308 7.92 -2.05 1.37
N LEU A 309 7.25 -2.50 0.30
CA LEU A 309 7.20 -3.92 -0.05
C LEU A 309 8.60 -4.49 -0.30
N ALA A 310 9.44 -3.78 -1.07
CA ALA A 310 10.81 -4.15 -1.35
C ALA A 310 11.70 -4.15 -0.09
N ARG A 311 11.48 -3.22 0.85
CA ARG A 311 12.21 -3.20 2.13
C ARG A 311 11.93 -4.43 2.97
N VAL A 312 10.67 -4.86 3.04
CA VAL A 312 10.30 -6.06 3.79
C VAL A 312 10.82 -7.31 3.09
N ALA A 313 10.72 -7.39 1.75
CA ALA A 313 11.09 -8.58 0.98
C ALA A 313 12.60 -8.77 0.80
N TYR A 314 13.35 -7.69 0.64
CA TYR A 314 14.74 -7.75 0.17
C TYR A 314 15.73 -7.01 1.09
N ASN A 315 15.26 -6.38 2.17
CA ASN A 315 16.04 -5.43 2.98
C ASN A 315 16.71 -4.35 2.13
N ALA A 316 16.13 -4.09 0.95
CA ALA A 316 16.58 -3.08 0.05
C ALA A 316 16.04 -1.75 0.56
N VAL A 317 16.88 -0.97 1.23
CA VAL A 317 16.63 0.47 1.37
C VAL A 317 16.73 1.02 -0.06
N PRO A 318 15.67 1.59 -0.66
CA PRO A 318 15.83 2.31 -1.90
C PRO A 318 16.88 3.39 -1.67
N ALA A 319 17.78 3.60 -2.63
CA ALA A 319 18.64 4.78 -2.62
C ALA A 319 17.72 6.02 -2.49
N ASP A 320 17.69 6.58 -1.28
CA ASP A 320 16.98 7.79 -0.86
C ASP A 320 15.47 7.85 -1.22
N ASN A 321 14.63 7.55 -0.21
CA ASN A 321 13.16 7.59 -0.29
C ASN A 321 12.55 9.00 -0.18
N SER A 322 13.35 10.07 -0.12
CA SER A 322 12.76 11.40 -0.15
C SER A 322 12.13 11.67 -1.52
N LEU A 323 10.93 12.26 -1.52
CA LEU A 323 10.18 12.61 -2.72
C LEU A 323 11.09 13.31 -3.72
N GLY A 324 11.25 12.77 -4.92
CA GLY A 324 12.11 13.30 -5.97
C GLY A 324 13.57 12.86 -5.95
N ASN A 325 13.95 11.85 -5.17
CA ASN A 325 15.33 11.34 -5.14
C ASN A 325 15.50 9.99 -5.86
N SER A 326 14.42 9.44 -6.44
CA SER A 326 14.50 8.27 -7.32
C SER A 326 13.43 8.28 -8.40
N ARG A 327 13.67 7.54 -9.48
CA ARG A 327 12.71 7.31 -10.58
C ARG A 327 11.37 6.78 -10.10
N LEU A 328 11.39 5.92 -9.07
CA LEU A 328 10.21 5.27 -8.52
C LEU A 328 9.40 6.19 -7.61
N ASN A 329 10.00 7.27 -7.12
CA ASN A 329 9.34 8.27 -6.27
C ASN A 329 9.65 9.69 -6.77
N PRO A 330 9.19 10.06 -7.98
CA PRO A 330 9.50 11.37 -8.56
C PRO A 330 8.72 12.48 -7.84
N ALA A 331 9.31 13.66 -7.77
CA ALA A 331 8.69 14.84 -7.20
C ALA A 331 7.49 15.29 -8.07
N PRO A 332 6.32 15.59 -7.46
CA PRO A 332 5.20 16.19 -8.16
C PRO A 332 5.59 17.53 -8.79
N LEU A 333 4.80 17.96 -9.77
CA LEU A 333 4.92 19.31 -10.32
C LEU A 333 4.88 20.35 -9.20
N ASN A 334 5.62 21.44 -9.39
CA ASN A 334 5.78 22.55 -8.45
C ASN A 334 6.52 22.20 -7.14
N THR A 335 7.04 20.98 -7.00
CA THR A 335 7.91 20.63 -5.88
C THR A 335 9.35 20.98 -6.21
N THR A 336 9.98 21.81 -5.37
CA THR A 336 11.39 22.17 -5.51
C THR A 336 12.28 21.09 -4.89
N LYS A 337 13.27 20.63 -5.64
CA LYS A 337 14.27 19.67 -5.20
C LYS A 337 15.67 20.26 -5.29
N THR A 338 16.42 20.08 -4.20
CA THR A 338 17.85 20.39 -4.17
C THR A 338 18.64 19.21 -4.72
N VAL A 339 19.56 19.47 -5.63
CA VAL A 339 20.55 18.52 -6.13
C VAL A 339 21.94 19.06 -5.85
N ILE A 340 22.84 18.18 -5.42
CA ILE A 340 24.26 18.46 -5.27
C ILE A 340 24.96 17.63 -6.34
N VAL A 341 25.60 18.30 -7.29
CA VAL A 341 26.38 17.66 -8.35
C VAL A 341 27.84 17.81 -7.99
N LYS A 342 28.55 16.68 -7.92
CA LYS A 342 29.98 16.59 -7.65
C LYS A 342 30.59 15.56 -8.59
N ASP A 343 31.11 16.02 -9.71
CA ASP A 343 31.87 15.21 -10.64
C ASP A 343 33.22 15.87 -10.95
N TYR A 344 33.94 15.31 -11.92
CA TYR A 344 35.28 15.79 -12.28
C TYR A 344 35.29 17.23 -12.81
N PHE A 345 34.20 17.66 -13.45
CA PHE A 345 34.08 18.96 -14.10
C PHE A 345 33.30 19.97 -13.27
N ASP A 346 32.33 19.50 -12.48
CA ASP A 346 31.32 20.32 -11.84
C ASP A 346 31.14 19.99 -10.34
N ASP A 347 31.19 21.03 -9.51
CA ASP A 347 30.83 21.00 -8.08
C ASP A 347 29.89 22.17 -7.81
N TYR A 348 28.59 21.88 -7.72
CA TYR A 348 27.55 22.89 -7.52
C TYR A 348 26.31 22.33 -6.82
N THR A 349 25.52 23.24 -6.27
CA THR A 349 24.20 22.97 -5.69
C THR A 349 23.15 23.75 -6.45
N ALA A 350 22.08 23.06 -6.87
CA ALA A 350 20.96 23.69 -7.58
C ALA A 350 19.62 23.29 -6.95
N GLN A 351 18.63 24.15 -7.12
CA GLN A 351 17.23 23.90 -6.79
C GLN A 351 16.41 23.89 -8.09
N ILE A 352 15.64 22.82 -8.30
CA ILE A 352 14.93 22.58 -9.56
C ILE A 352 13.47 22.25 -9.27
N ALA A 353 12.57 22.77 -10.09
CA ALA A 353 11.16 22.38 -10.07
C ALA A 353 10.60 22.29 -11.49
N VAL A 354 9.84 21.23 -11.79
CA VAL A 354 9.01 21.17 -13.00
C VAL A 354 7.69 21.85 -12.70
N LYS A 355 7.42 22.97 -13.39
CA LYS A 355 6.27 23.85 -13.13
C LYS A 355 5.04 23.42 -13.91
N GLN A 356 5.23 22.94 -15.14
CA GLN A 356 4.15 22.62 -16.05
C GLN A 356 4.57 21.54 -17.05
N ILE A 357 3.60 20.70 -17.44
CA ILE A 357 3.74 19.71 -18.51
C ILE A 357 2.63 19.92 -19.55
N ILE A 358 3.03 20.04 -20.82
CA ILE A 358 2.13 20.09 -21.99
C ILE A 358 2.51 18.91 -22.90
N ARG A 359 1.53 18.22 -23.47
CA ARG A 359 1.75 17.01 -24.29
C ARG A 359 0.96 17.06 -25.59
N GLY A 360 1.35 16.20 -26.53
CA GLY A 360 0.56 15.89 -27.71
C GLY A 360 0.43 17.06 -28.67
N ALA A 361 -0.78 17.27 -29.19
CA ALA A 361 -1.06 18.29 -30.20
C ALA A 361 -0.73 19.71 -29.72
N ASP A 362 -0.99 20.01 -28.45
CA ASP A 362 -0.71 21.34 -27.88
C ASP A 362 0.79 21.60 -27.78
N ALA A 363 1.56 20.59 -27.35
CA ALA A 363 3.03 20.68 -27.30
C ALA A 363 3.61 20.86 -28.71
N TRP A 364 3.09 20.10 -29.68
CA TRP A 364 3.52 20.22 -31.07
C TRP A 364 3.21 21.60 -31.67
N ALA A 365 2.04 22.17 -31.39
CA ALA A 365 1.67 23.50 -31.86
C ALA A 365 2.66 24.56 -31.36
N MET A 366 3.02 24.52 -30.08
CA MET A 366 4.01 25.44 -29.49
C MET A 366 5.41 25.27 -30.10
N ILE A 367 5.87 24.02 -30.29
CA ILE A 367 7.18 23.75 -30.91
C ILE A 367 7.22 24.24 -32.35
N LYS A 368 6.14 24.06 -33.12
CA LYS A 368 6.06 24.52 -34.51
C LYS A 368 5.97 26.04 -34.61
N GLU A 369 5.32 26.69 -33.65
CA GLU A 369 5.30 28.16 -33.54
C GLU A 369 6.68 28.73 -33.22
N ALA A 370 7.44 28.07 -32.32
CA ALA A 370 8.80 28.46 -31.97
C ALA A 370 9.75 28.44 -33.19
N ASN A 371 9.63 27.42 -34.03
CA ASN A 371 10.30 27.37 -35.32
C ASN A 371 9.54 26.47 -36.29
N MET A 372 9.06 27.05 -37.40
CA MET A 372 8.32 26.31 -38.43
C MET A 372 9.13 25.21 -39.12
N PHE A 373 10.46 25.23 -38.99
CA PHE A 373 11.37 24.20 -39.50
C PHE A 373 11.61 23.05 -38.53
N ASN A 374 11.02 23.07 -37.32
CA ASN A 374 11.07 21.93 -36.41
C ASN A 374 10.37 20.72 -37.05
N ASP A 375 10.96 19.54 -36.89
CA ASP A 375 10.40 18.30 -37.41
C ASP A 375 9.19 17.84 -36.58
N ALA A 376 8.22 17.24 -37.26
CA ALA A 376 7.10 16.56 -36.60
C ALA A 376 7.60 15.42 -35.70
N PRO A 377 6.81 14.98 -34.69
CA PRO A 377 7.16 13.82 -33.88
C PRO A 377 7.45 12.59 -34.73
N LYS A 378 8.37 11.72 -34.28
CA LYS A 378 8.60 10.41 -34.91
C LYS A 378 7.31 9.58 -34.91
N ASP A 379 7.15 8.68 -35.87
CA ASP A 379 6.01 7.76 -35.90
C ASP A 379 5.85 7.00 -34.58
N GLY A 380 4.66 7.07 -33.98
CA GLY A 380 4.38 6.45 -32.67
C GLY A 380 4.82 7.28 -31.45
N TYR A 381 5.34 8.48 -31.66
CA TYR A 381 5.73 9.43 -30.61
C TYR A 381 4.89 10.70 -30.66
N GLU A 382 4.88 11.42 -29.55
CA GLU A 382 4.36 12.78 -29.43
C GLU A 382 5.37 13.66 -28.69
N TYR A 383 5.26 14.98 -28.84
CA TYR A 383 6.06 15.90 -28.03
C TYR A 383 5.49 16.04 -26.63
N ILE A 384 6.39 16.23 -25.68
CA ILE A 384 6.12 16.69 -24.32
C ILE A 384 7.03 17.88 -24.02
N LEU A 385 6.43 18.96 -23.54
CA LEU A 385 7.12 20.16 -23.07
C LEU A 385 7.09 20.21 -21.55
N ALA A 386 8.26 20.38 -20.94
CA ALA A 386 8.40 20.63 -19.52
C ALA A 386 8.84 22.07 -19.29
N LYS A 387 8.08 22.83 -18.49
CA LYS A 387 8.51 24.14 -18.01
C LYS A 387 9.31 23.94 -16.73
N ILE A 388 10.58 24.30 -16.73
CA ILE A 388 11.52 24.02 -15.65
C ILE A 388 11.97 25.34 -15.05
N ASN A 389 11.88 25.45 -13.73
CA ASN A 389 12.54 26.49 -12.96
C ASN A 389 13.85 25.92 -12.40
N PHE A 390 14.96 26.61 -12.65
CA PHE A 390 16.31 26.22 -12.24
C PHE A 390 16.98 27.37 -11.51
N ASN A 391 17.31 27.17 -10.24
CA ASN A 391 18.00 28.12 -9.39
C ASN A 391 19.39 27.59 -9.00
N LEU A 392 20.45 28.26 -9.42
CA LEU A 392 21.82 27.90 -9.06
C LEU A 392 22.14 28.47 -7.68
N VAL A 393 22.19 27.62 -6.66
CA VAL A 393 22.37 28.05 -5.26
C VAL A 393 23.84 28.34 -4.96
N ASP A 394 24.73 27.45 -5.40
CA ASP A 394 26.15 27.56 -5.15
C ASP A 394 26.94 26.85 -6.25
N ILE A 395 28.15 27.34 -6.55
CA ILE A 395 29.07 26.73 -7.51
C ILE A 395 30.51 27.06 -7.15
N ALA A 396 31.40 26.07 -7.27
CA ALA A 396 32.81 26.26 -6.97
C ALA A 396 33.48 27.27 -7.92
N ASN A 397 34.39 28.09 -7.39
CA ASN A 397 35.20 29.05 -8.13
C ASN A 397 34.43 30.17 -8.86
N ASP A 398 33.16 30.40 -8.51
CA ASP A 398 32.31 31.45 -9.10
C ASP A 398 32.21 31.37 -10.65
N LYS A 399 32.38 30.16 -11.21
CA LYS A 399 32.23 29.94 -12.66
C LYS A 399 30.76 29.97 -13.06
N ALA A 400 30.50 30.25 -14.34
CA ALA A 400 29.16 30.09 -14.90
C ALA A 400 28.82 28.60 -15.10
N LEU A 401 27.58 28.21 -14.80
CA LEU A 401 26.98 26.94 -15.17
C LEU A 401 26.09 27.13 -16.41
N SER A 402 26.39 26.42 -17.49
CA SER A 402 25.48 26.33 -18.63
C SER A 402 24.38 25.33 -18.33
N VAL A 403 23.12 25.76 -18.39
CA VAL A 403 21.94 24.90 -18.20
C VAL A 403 21.05 24.97 -19.43
N SER A 404 20.72 23.80 -19.95
CA SER A 404 19.81 23.64 -21.08
C SER A 404 19.00 22.34 -20.98
N GLY A 405 18.10 22.13 -21.93
CA GLY A 405 17.37 20.87 -22.07
C GLY A 405 18.25 19.62 -22.15
N PHE A 406 19.48 19.73 -22.67
CA PHE A 406 20.43 18.63 -22.78
C PHE A 406 20.86 18.04 -21.44
N ASN A 407 20.73 18.81 -20.35
CA ASN A 407 21.11 18.34 -19.01
C ASN A 407 20.03 17.48 -18.35
N PHE A 408 18.88 17.30 -19.01
CA PHE A 408 17.75 16.55 -18.49
C PHE A 408 17.51 15.28 -19.30
N ASN A 409 17.04 14.24 -18.63
CA ASN A 409 16.71 12.97 -19.26
C ASN A 409 15.24 12.66 -19.01
N LEU A 410 14.52 12.24 -20.05
CA LEU A 410 13.16 11.73 -19.94
C LEU A 410 13.21 10.20 -19.94
N ILE A 411 12.63 9.59 -18.90
CA ILE A 411 12.58 8.13 -18.74
C ILE A 411 11.12 7.71 -18.81
N SER A 412 10.82 6.69 -19.60
CA SER A 412 9.49 6.12 -19.76
C SER A 412 8.98 5.44 -18.49
N SER A 413 7.67 5.18 -18.45
CA SER A 413 7.06 4.38 -17.38
C SER A 413 7.65 2.95 -17.26
N ASP A 414 8.07 2.35 -18.39
CA ASP A 414 8.74 1.04 -18.44
C ASP A 414 10.27 1.10 -18.17
N GLY A 415 10.84 2.28 -17.91
CA GLY A 415 12.23 2.45 -17.47
C GLY A 415 13.26 2.63 -18.59
N LEU A 416 12.82 2.85 -19.83
CA LEU A 416 13.66 3.18 -20.98
C LEU A 416 13.89 4.69 -21.07
N GLU A 417 15.14 5.11 -21.27
CA GLU A 417 15.46 6.50 -21.51
C GLU A 417 15.09 6.89 -22.95
N TYR A 418 14.43 8.02 -23.12
CA TYR A 418 14.07 8.56 -24.42
C TYR A 418 15.23 9.34 -25.04
N ASP A 419 15.33 9.25 -26.37
CA ASP A 419 16.27 10.07 -27.14
C ASP A 419 15.97 11.56 -26.96
N TYR A 420 17.03 12.36 -27.07
CA TYR A 420 16.92 13.81 -27.14
C TYR A 420 16.06 14.25 -28.35
N ALA A 421 15.22 15.27 -28.13
CA ALA A 421 14.43 15.91 -29.17
C ALA A 421 15.20 17.10 -29.76
N SER A 422 15.67 16.98 -31.01
CA SER A 422 16.39 18.04 -31.69
C SER A 422 15.44 19.06 -32.32
N VAL A 423 14.88 19.95 -31.50
CA VAL A 423 13.99 21.05 -31.93
C VAL A 423 14.39 22.37 -31.27
N VAL A 424 13.96 23.48 -31.86
CA VAL A 424 13.97 24.78 -31.17
C VAL A 424 12.86 24.80 -30.14
N ASP A 425 13.23 24.94 -28.87
CA ASP A 425 12.30 25.03 -27.75
C ASP A 425 11.46 26.33 -27.80
N PRO A 426 10.20 26.30 -27.33
CA PRO A 426 9.36 27.49 -27.21
C PRO A 426 9.92 28.55 -26.24
N ASP A 427 9.64 29.82 -26.51
CA ASP A 427 10.04 30.93 -25.63
C ASP A 427 9.18 30.99 -24.33
N PRO A 428 9.77 31.28 -23.16
CA PRO A 428 11.21 31.30 -22.90
C PRO A 428 11.79 29.88 -22.93
N ALA A 429 12.85 29.67 -23.71
CA ALA A 429 13.58 28.40 -23.71
C ALA A 429 14.48 28.32 -22.47
N LEU A 430 14.68 27.12 -21.92
CA LEU A 430 15.71 26.93 -20.90
C LEU A 430 17.07 26.81 -21.60
N ASP A 431 17.73 27.93 -21.80
CA ASP A 431 19.12 28.02 -22.28
C ASP A 431 19.79 29.24 -21.64
N ALA A 432 20.62 29.00 -20.62
CA ALA A 432 21.22 30.07 -19.83
C ALA A 432 22.60 29.71 -19.28
N ASN A 433 23.44 30.73 -19.14
CA ASN A 433 24.66 30.66 -18.33
C ASN A 433 24.39 31.36 -16.99
N LEU A 434 24.37 30.58 -15.91
CA LEU A 434 24.01 31.04 -14.57
C LEU A 434 25.26 31.20 -13.70
N TYR A 435 25.35 32.32 -12.99
CA TYR A 435 26.26 32.50 -11.86
C TYR A 435 25.54 32.20 -10.55
N LYS A 436 26.29 32.09 -9.46
CA LYS A 436 25.74 31.83 -8.12
C LYS A 436 24.58 32.78 -7.79
N GLY A 437 23.46 32.21 -7.35
CA GLY A 437 22.23 32.91 -6.99
C GLY A 437 21.30 33.27 -8.15
N ALA A 438 21.71 33.02 -9.41
CA ALA A 438 20.88 33.28 -10.56
C ALA A 438 19.83 32.16 -10.77
N THR A 439 18.69 32.54 -11.36
CA THR A 439 17.59 31.63 -11.70
C THR A 439 17.23 31.79 -13.17
N SER A 440 16.90 30.68 -13.83
CA SER A 440 16.26 30.67 -15.16
C SER A 440 15.00 29.82 -15.12
N GLU A 441 13.98 30.22 -15.88
CA GLU A 441 12.78 29.42 -16.09
C GLU A 441 12.48 29.36 -17.58
N GLY A 442 12.31 28.16 -18.12
CA GLY A 442 12.04 27.98 -19.54
C GLY A 442 11.51 26.60 -19.91
N TRP A 443 11.11 26.47 -21.17
CA TRP A 443 10.63 25.25 -21.77
C TRP A 443 11.79 24.38 -22.25
N VAL A 444 11.57 23.07 -22.16
CA VAL A 444 12.40 22.03 -22.76
C VAL A 444 11.48 21.02 -23.44
N ALA A 445 11.78 20.67 -24.69
CA ALA A 445 11.07 19.67 -25.46
C ALA A 445 11.71 18.28 -25.36
N PHE A 446 10.86 17.26 -25.28
CA PHE A 446 11.22 15.85 -25.42
C PHE A 446 10.21 15.14 -26.31
N GLN A 447 10.55 13.96 -26.81
CA GLN A 447 9.58 13.05 -27.42
C GLN A 447 9.28 11.88 -26.47
N VAL A 448 8.03 11.44 -26.46
CA VAL A 448 7.53 10.34 -25.64
C VAL A 448 6.65 9.44 -26.49
N ARG A 449 6.64 8.12 -26.25
CA ARG A 449 5.74 7.21 -26.97
C ARG A 449 4.28 7.59 -26.71
N VAL A 450 3.47 7.54 -27.75
CA VAL A 450 2.01 7.67 -27.60
C VAL A 450 1.52 6.54 -26.68
N GLY A 451 0.83 6.92 -25.60
CA GLY A 451 0.30 5.98 -24.60
C GLY A 451 1.17 5.77 -23.35
N ASP A 452 2.39 6.32 -23.29
CA ASP A 452 3.16 6.33 -22.04
C ASP A 452 2.58 7.39 -21.09
N THR A 453 1.86 6.94 -20.05
CA THR A 453 1.05 7.81 -19.18
C THR A 453 1.81 8.42 -18.02
N SER A 454 2.95 7.84 -17.60
CA SER A 454 3.68 8.27 -16.41
C SER A 454 5.20 8.31 -16.59
N PRO A 455 5.74 9.04 -17.59
CA PRO A 455 7.17 9.25 -17.72
C PRO A 455 7.71 10.14 -16.60
N THR A 456 9.02 10.04 -16.33
CA THR A 456 9.72 10.83 -15.31
C THR A 456 10.87 11.62 -15.91
N LEU A 457 11.07 12.84 -15.44
CA LEU A 457 12.19 13.70 -15.82
C LEU A 457 13.28 13.62 -14.75
N ALA A 458 14.54 13.52 -15.15
CA ALA A 458 15.68 13.46 -14.24
C ALA A 458 16.73 14.53 -14.53
N TYR A 459 17.47 14.93 -13.50
CA TYR A 459 18.62 15.82 -13.58
C TYR A 459 19.73 15.41 -12.61
N GLY A 460 20.99 15.57 -13.02
CA GLY A 460 22.16 15.36 -12.15
C GLY A 460 22.38 13.89 -11.77
N ARG A 461 21.97 12.96 -12.64
CA ARG A 461 22.24 11.53 -12.46
C ARG A 461 23.72 11.23 -12.74
N SER A 462 24.24 10.20 -12.08
CA SER A 462 25.53 9.61 -12.40
C SER A 462 25.48 8.86 -13.74
N TYR A 463 26.65 8.56 -14.32
CA TYR A 463 26.76 7.86 -15.61
C TYR A 463 26.06 6.48 -15.62
N ASP A 464 26.00 5.80 -14.48
CA ASP A 464 25.30 4.52 -14.30
C ASP A 464 23.78 4.66 -14.08
N GLY A 465 23.25 5.89 -14.14
CA GLY A 465 21.84 6.20 -13.94
C GLY A 465 21.41 6.37 -12.48
N THR A 466 22.34 6.23 -11.52
CA THR A 466 22.05 6.39 -10.09
C THR A 466 22.05 7.86 -9.66
N GLY A 467 21.36 8.15 -8.55
CA GLY A 467 21.30 9.49 -7.96
C GLY A 467 20.45 10.48 -8.76
N GLY A 468 20.78 11.75 -8.63
CA GLY A 468 20.05 12.86 -9.23
C GLY A 468 18.71 13.17 -8.55
N VAL A 469 18.00 14.12 -9.12
CA VAL A 469 16.62 14.47 -8.74
C VAL A 469 15.66 14.09 -9.85
N TRP A 470 14.47 13.64 -9.46
CA TRP A 470 13.46 13.04 -10.33
C TRP A 470 12.14 13.77 -10.16
N PHE A 471 11.44 14.01 -11.27
CA PHE A 471 10.17 14.75 -11.31
C PHE A 471 9.14 14.04 -12.17
N LYS A 472 7.86 14.19 -11.83
CA LYS A 472 6.77 13.76 -12.70
C LYS A 472 6.84 14.56 -14.00
N ALA A 473 6.74 13.87 -15.14
CA ALA A 473 6.52 14.48 -16.45
C ALA A 473 5.07 14.25 -16.92
N TYR A 474 4.12 14.38 -15.98
CA TYR A 474 2.68 14.18 -16.22
C TYR A 474 1.86 14.94 -15.16
N ASN A 475 0.60 15.26 -15.50
CA ASN A 475 -0.25 16.14 -14.71
C ASN A 475 -1.06 15.43 -13.59
N TYR A 476 -1.05 14.10 -13.51
CA TYR A 476 -1.86 13.31 -12.56
C TYR A 476 -1.02 12.27 -11.80
#